data_AF-A0A413G1M9-F1
#
_entry.id   AF-A0A413G1M9-F1
#
_cell.length_a   1.000
_cell.length_b   1.000
_cell.length_c   1.000
_cell.angle_alpha   90.00
_cell.angle_beta   90.00
_cell.angle_gamma   90.00
#
_symmetry.space_group_name_H-M   'P 1'
#
loop_
_entity.id
_entity.type
_entity.pdbx_description
1 polymer ?
#
loop_
_entity_poly.entity_id
_entity_poly.type
_entity_poly.pdbx_seq_one_letter_code
_entity_poly.pdbx_strand_id
1 'polypeptide(L)'
;MISGKIPTAAKLKATVVAAGPAGKSAYRYAVEGGYSGTEEQFYRDLSGTGSGVAGILYVKSFSASAFQKSGLQYSCLIPASEHGLGLSAMVTEVLREADAGYGNVWYQYKILPNGDVALYSAEPFDGKIVIEKI
;
A
#
# COMPACT_ATOMS: atom_id res chain seq x y z
N MET A 1 -43.01 -21.12 35.32
CA MET A 1 -42.03 -21.66 34.35
C MET A 1 -42.78 -22.04 33.08
N ILE A 2 -42.50 -21.37 31.95
CA ILE A 2 -43.11 -21.71 30.65
C ILE A 2 -42.18 -22.70 29.95
N SER A 3 -42.59 -23.96 29.88
CA SER A 3 -41.88 -25.01 29.14
C SER A 3 -42.50 -25.13 27.75
N GLY A 4 -41.91 -24.46 26.77
CA GLY A 4 -42.27 -24.58 25.36
C GLY A 4 -41.29 -25.54 24.68
N LYS A 5 -41.77 -26.69 24.20
CA LYS A 5 -41.00 -27.56 23.31
C LYS A 5 -40.78 -26.82 21.99
N ILE A 6 -39.53 -26.60 21.61
CA ILE A 6 -39.16 -26.09 20.28
C ILE A 6 -39.59 -27.17 19.27
N PRO A 7 -40.48 -26.88 18.30
CA PRO A 7 -40.83 -27.86 17.29
C PRO A 7 -39.56 -28.18 16.48
N THR A 8 -39.25 -29.47 16.39
CA THR A 8 -38.14 -30.02 15.61
C THR A 8 -38.11 -29.39 14.23
N ALA A 9 -36.93 -28.88 13.85
CA ALA A 9 -36.65 -28.16 12.62
C ALA A 9 -37.51 -28.65 11.45
N ALA A 10 -38.57 -27.90 11.13
CA ALA A 10 -39.30 -28.11 9.89
C ALA A 10 -38.26 -27.96 8.78
N LYS A 11 -38.08 -29.03 7.98
CA LYS A 11 -37.12 -29.05 6.88
C LYS A 11 -37.38 -27.83 5.99
N LEU A 12 -36.56 -26.79 6.14
CA LEU A 12 -36.44 -25.71 5.18
C LEU A 12 -36.03 -26.37 3.86
N LYS A 13 -37.00 -26.58 2.96
CA LYS A 13 -36.69 -26.84 1.55
C LYS A 13 -36.18 -25.52 0.99
N ALA A 14 -34.89 -25.25 1.17
CA ALA A 14 -34.19 -24.30 0.34
C ALA A 14 -34.16 -24.90 -1.07
N THR A 15 -35.05 -24.45 -1.94
CA THR A 15 -34.88 -24.67 -3.38
C THR A 15 -33.63 -23.89 -3.76
N VAL A 16 -32.51 -24.60 -3.93
CA VAL A 16 -31.32 -24.03 -4.55
C VAL A 16 -31.71 -23.68 -5.97
N VAL A 17 -32.07 -22.42 -6.21
CA VAL A 17 -32.22 -21.88 -7.55
C VAL A 17 -30.83 -21.91 -8.16
N ALA A 18 -30.68 -22.54 -9.33
CA ALA A 18 -29.39 -22.64 -10.00
C ALA A 18 -28.73 -21.26 -10.10
N ALA A 19 -27.43 -21.19 -9.84
CA ALA A 19 -26.67 -19.96 -10.04
C ALA A 19 -26.89 -19.46 -11.47
N GLY A 20 -27.13 -18.16 -11.62
CA GLY A 20 -27.20 -17.54 -12.94
C GLY A 20 -25.90 -17.74 -13.72
N PRO A 21 -25.92 -17.61 -15.06
CA PRO A 21 -24.71 -17.74 -15.87
C PRO A 21 -23.62 -16.80 -15.36
N ALA A 22 -22.37 -17.26 -15.38
CA ALA A 22 -21.23 -16.44 -15.00
C ALA A 22 -21.17 -15.17 -15.88
N GLY A 23 -21.11 -14.00 -15.24
CA GLY A 23 -20.89 -12.74 -15.93
C GLY A 23 -19.52 -12.69 -16.60
N LYS A 24 -19.34 -11.75 -17.54
CA LYS A 24 -18.01 -11.50 -18.15
C LYS A 24 -17.00 -11.15 -17.06
N SER A 25 -15.77 -11.67 -17.19
CA SER A 25 -14.67 -11.26 -16.31
C SER A 25 -14.24 -9.83 -16.60
N ALA A 26 -13.57 -9.18 -15.64
CA ALA A 26 -13.01 -7.84 -15.80
C ALA A 26 -12.07 -7.75 -17.01
N TYR A 27 -11.26 -8.79 -17.27
CA TYR A 27 -10.40 -8.88 -18.46
C TYR A 27 -11.20 -8.81 -19.76
N ARG A 28 -12.33 -9.51 -19.85
CA ARG A 28 -13.16 -9.47 -21.05
C ARG A 28 -13.75 -8.08 -21.33
N TYR A 29 -14.12 -7.35 -20.28
CA TYR A 29 -14.52 -5.95 -20.44
C TYR A 29 -13.36 -5.05 -20.88
N ALA A 30 -12.15 -5.29 -20.39
CA ALA A 30 -10.96 -4.53 -20.80
C ALA A 30 -10.62 -4.76 -22.28
N VAL A 31 -10.70 -6.01 -22.76
CA VAL A 31 -10.51 -6.34 -24.18
C VAL A 31 -11.58 -5.69 -25.05
N GLU A 32 -12.86 -5.70 -24.63
CA GLU A 32 -13.93 -4.96 -25.30
C GLU A 32 -13.68 -3.45 -25.32
N GLY A 33 -13.00 -2.92 -24.30
CA GLY A 33 -12.54 -1.53 -24.20
C GLY A 33 -11.26 -1.21 -24.97
N GLY A 34 -10.67 -2.16 -25.71
CA GLY A 34 -9.49 -1.94 -26.55
C GLY A 34 -8.15 -2.39 -25.96
N TYR A 35 -8.15 -3.10 -24.83
CA TYR A 35 -6.94 -3.71 -24.28
C TYR A 35 -6.48 -4.88 -25.15
N SER A 36 -5.19 -4.90 -25.53
CA SER A 36 -4.60 -5.89 -26.43
C SER A 36 -3.59 -6.84 -25.78
N GLY A 37 -3.41 -6.77 -24.46
CA GLY A 37 -2.53 -7.67 -23.71
C GLY A 37 -3.17 -9.02 -23.38
N THR A 38 -2.38 -9.98 -22.94
CA THR A 38 -2.86 -11.27 -22.43
C THR A 38 -3.52 -11.12 -21.06
N GLU A 39 -4.22 -12.15 -20.60
CA GLU A 39 -4.85 -12.13 -19.27
C GLU A 39 -3.78 -12.01 -18.15
N GLU A 40 -2.62 -12.64 -18.31
CA GLU A 40 -1.49 -12.51 -17.38
C GLU A 40 -0.86 -11.12 -17.41
N GLN A 41 -0.80 -10.49 -18.59
CA GLN A 41 -0.39 -9.07 -18.71
C GLN A 41 -1.42 -8.18 -18.04
N PHE A 42 -2.71 -8.45 -18.21
CA PHE A 42 -3.79 -7.71 -17.58
C PHE A 42 -3.72 -7.78 -16.06
N TYR A 43 -3.48 -8.97 -15.50
CA TYR A 43 -3.25 -9.12 -14.06
C TYR A 43 -2.00 -8.38 -13.60
N ARG A 44 -0.91 -8.37 -14.38
CA ARG A 44 0.31 -7.61 -14.04
C ARG A 44 0.11 -6.10 -14.12
N ASP A 45 -0.67 -5.63 -15.08
CA ASP A 45 -0.98 -4.21 -15.28
C ASP A 45 -1.95 -3.72 -14.19
N LEU A 46 -2.91 -4.56 -13.78
CA LEU A 46 -3.76 -4.34 -12.60
C LEU A 46 -2.98 -4.44 -11.29
N SER A 47 -2.05 -5.39 -11.21
CA SER A 47 -1.13 -5.53 -10.09
C SER A 47 0.04 -4.55 -10.17
N GLY A 48 -0.06 -3.52 -11.02
CA GLY A 48 0.69 -2.30 -10.79
C GLY A 48 0.57 -2.02 -9.29
N THR A 49 1.71 -1.93 -8.62
CA THR A 49 1.88 -1.86 -7.16
C THR A 49 1.16 -0.63 -6.58
N GLY A 50 -0.15 -0.63 -6.67
CA GLY A 50 -1.06 0.40 -6.26
C GLY A 50 -1.64 -0.03 -4.93
N SER A 51 -0.99 0.40 -3.85
CA SER A 51 -1.78 0.79 -2.69
C SER A 51 -2.73 1.87 -3.20
N GLY A 52 -4.02 1.54 -3.32
CA GLY A 52 -4.99 2.34 -4.08
C GLY A 52 -5.19 3.73 -3.50
N VAL A 53 -4.38 4.71 -3.95
CA VAL A 53 -4.59 6.13 -3.71
C VAL A 53 -4.40 6.91 -5.01
N ALA A 54 -5.43 7.68 -5.38
CA ALA A 54 -5.38 8.61 -6.51
C ALA A 54 -4.57 9.85 -6.10
N GLY A 55 -3.30 9.87 -6.48
CA GLY A 55 -2.33 10.94 -6.24
C GLY A 55 -1.00 10.56 -6.92
N ILE A 56 -0.09 11.52 -7.13
CA ILE A 56 1.28 11.15 -7.52
C ILE A 56 1.90 10.50 -6.27
N LEU A 57 1.91 9.17 -6.25
CA LEU A 57 2.46 8.33 -5.20
C LEU A 57 3.90 7.95 -5.55
N TYR A 58 4.84 8.31 -4.69
CA TYR A 58 6.24 7.94 -4.82
C TYR A 58 6.63 6.99 -3.69
N VAL A 59 7.11 5.79 -4.05
CA VAL A 59 7.59 4.80 -3.09
C VAL A 59 9.06 4.52 -3.35
N LYS A 60 9.89 4.64 -2.31
CA LYS A 60 11.33 4.35 -2.38
C LYS A 60 11.74 3.40 -1.27
N SER A 61 12.43 2.32 -1.65
CA SER A 61 13.20 1.52 -0.71
C SER A 61 14.52 2.21 -0.37
N PHE A 62 14.93 2.14 0.88
CA PHE A 62 16.21 2.63 1.37
C PHE A 62 16.83 1.61 2.33
N SER A 63 18.14 1.66 2.45
CA SER A 63 18.88 0.83 3.39
C SER A 63 19.32 1.61 4.63
N ALA A 64 19.65 0.90 5.70
CA ALA A 64 20.26 1.45 6.90
C ALA A 64 21.55 2.24 6.58
N SER A 65 22.29 1.80 5.56
CA SER A 65 23.51 2.49 5.09
C SER A 65 23.25 3.84 4.42
N ALA A 66 22.02 4.15 4.01
CA ALA A 66 21.65 5.46 3.48
C ALA A 66 21.59 6.54 4.57
N PHE A 67 21.56 6.15 5.85
CA PHE A 67 21.51 7.08 6.96
C PHE A 67 22.89 7.61 7.32
N GLN A 68 22.98 8.94 7.43
CA GLN A 68 24.16 9.66 7.89
C GLN A 68 23.96 10.08 9.34
N LYS A 69 24.99 9.93 10.18
CA LYS A 69 24.93 10.34 11.59
C LYS A 69 25.20 11.84 11.73
N SER A 70 24.30 12.55 12.40
CA SER A 70 24.45 13.95 12.77
C SER A 70 24.16 14.12 14.26
N GLY A 71 25.22 14.25 15.06
CA GLY A 71 25.12 14.29 16.52
C GLY A 71 24.49 13.01 17.10
N LEU A 72 23.35 13.16 17.79
CA LEU A 72 22.59 12.07 18.41
C LEU A 72 21.54 11.42 17.47
N GLN A 73 21.37 11.94 16.25
CA GLN A 73 20.35 11.48 15.31
C GLN A 73 20.98 10.93 14.03
N TYR A 74 20.23 10.07 13.34
CA TYR A 74 20.55 9.61 11.99
C TYR A 74 19.57 10.25 11.00
N SER A 75 20.06 10.65 9.83
CA SER A 75 19.24 11.24 8.77
C SER A 75 19.46 10.55 7.43
N CYS A 76 18.37 10.25 6.73
CA CYS A 76 18.35 9.79 5.35
C CYS A 76 17.75 10.91 4.48
N LEU A 77 18.44 11.31 3.42
CA LEU A 77 17.96 12.32 2.47
C LEU A 77 17.37 11.63 1.24
N ILE A 78 16.15 12.02 0.89
CA ILE A 78 15.51 11.69 -0.38
C ILE A 78 15.46 12.99 -1.22
N PRO A 79 16.33 13.13 -2.23
CA PRO A 79 16.38 14.31 -3.08
C PRO A 79 15.09 14.54 -3.88
N ALA A 80 14.73 15.81 -4.07
CA ALA A 80 13.58 16.23 -4.87
C ALA A 80 13.63 15.71 -6.30
N SER A 81 14.83 15.54 -6.87
CA SER A 81 15.04 15.00 -8.20
C SER A 81 14.61 13.53 -8.33
N GLU A 82 14.57 12.79 -7.23
CA GLU A 82 14.18 11.38 -7.26
C GLU A 82 12.66 11.19 -7.24
N HIS A 83 11.91 12.11 -6.62
CA HIS A 83 10.45 11.99 -6.48
C HIS A 83 9.66 13.03 -7.28
N GLY A 84 10.26 14.15 -7.69
CA GLY A 84 9.63 15.18 -8.52
C GLY A 84 8.47 15.94 -7.86
N LEU A 85 8.29 15.83 -6.54
CA LEU A 85 7.14 16.42 -5.83
C LEU A 85 7.40 17.85 -5.34
N GLY A 86 8.67 18.25 -5.23
CA GLY A 86 9.06 19.57 -4.73
C GLY A 86 8.53 19.83 -3.32
N LEU A 87 8.03 21.05 -3.08
CA LEU A 87 7.49 21.47 -1.78
C LEU A 87 6.08 20.94 -1.47
N SER A 88 5.42 20.33 -2.46
CA SER A 88 4.08 19.74 -2.32
C SER A 88 4.16 18.27 -1.89
N ALA A 89 5.19 17.85 -1.18
CA ALA A 89 5.32 16.48 -0.69
C ALA A 89 4.62 16.30 0.67
N MET A 90 4.22 15.08 0.99
CA MET A 90 3.88 14.64 2.35
C MET A 90 4.33 13.20 2.50
N VAL A 91 5.02 12.90 3.59
CA VAL A 91 5.34 11.50 3.91
C VAL A 91 4.13 10.91 4.63
N THR A 92 3.52 9.89 4.02
CA THR A 92 2.34 9.22 4.57
C THR A 92 2.73 8.00 5.38
N GLU A 93 3.71 7.23 4.90
CA GLU A 93 4.17 6.02 5.58
C GLU A 93 5.68 5.86 5.53
N VAL A 94 6.23 5.30 6.60
CA VAL A 94 7.60 4.78 6.67
C VAL A 94 7.52 3.38 7.24
N LEU A 95 7.89 2.39 6.43
CA LEU A 95 7.86 0.98 6.76
C LEU A 95 9.29 0.48 6.97
N ARG A 96 9.50 -0.30 8.02
CA ARG A 96 10.77 -1.00 8.24
C ARG A 96 10.68 -2.40 7.63
N GLU A 97 11.73 -2.83 6.92
CA GLU A 97 11.84 -4.21 6.45
C GLU A 97 12.25 -5.12 7.62
N ALA A 98 11.61 -6.28 7.69
CA ALA A 98 11.46 -7.08 8.88
C ALA A 98 12.69 -7.96 9.20
N ASP A 99 13.82 -7.35 9.54
CA ASP A 99 15.06 -8.12 9.76
C ASP A 99 15.42 -8.33 11.24
N ALA A 100 14.72 -7.72 12.22
CA ALA A 100 15.09 -7.87 13.64
C ALA A 100 13.98 -7.66 14.69
N GLY A 101 12.75 -8.12 14.43
CA GLY A 101 11.71 -8.25 15.47
C GLY A 101 10.66 -7.13 15.52
N TYR A 102 9.56 -7.41 16.22
CA TYR A 102 8.47 -6.48 16.46
C TYR A 102 8.97 -5.26 17.24
N GLY A 103 8.96 -4.09 16.61
CA GLY A 103 9.31 -2.83 17.27
C GLY A 103 8.85 -1.64 16.44
N ASN A 104 8.22 -0.66 17.07
CA ASN A 104 7.85 0.59 16.42
C ASN A 104 9.12 1.36 16.07
N VAL A 105 9.20 1.89 14.85
CA VAL A 105 10.24 2.85 14.48
C VAL A 105 9.77 4.25 14.85
N TRP A 106 10.56 4.93 15.67
CA TRP A 106 10.39 6.37 15.87
C TRP A 106 11.11 7.10 14.76
N TYR A 107 10.36 7.91 14.02
CA TYR A 107 10.89 8.76 12.98
C TYR A 107 10.24 10.13 12.99
N GLN A 108 10.97 11.10 12.47
CA GLN A 108 10.48 12.42 12.13
C GLN A 108 10.90 12.70 10.69
N TYR A 109 10.11 13.46 9.94
CA TYR A 109 10.54 13.94 8.63
C TYR A 109 10.40 15.46 8.53
N LYS A 110 11.14 16.04 7.59
CA LYS A 110 11.01 17.44 7.20
C LYS A 110 11.18 17.58 5.71
N ILE A 111 10.34 18.41 5.09
CA ILE A 111 10.53 18.85 3.71
C ILE A 111 11.41 20.09 3.76
N LEU A 112 12.54 20.01 3.07
CA LEU A 112 13.52 21.07 2.99
C LEU A 112 13.10 22.10 1.93
N PRO A 113 13.60 23.36 2.00
CA PRO A 113 13.24 24.41 1.04
C PRO A 113 13.55 24.11 -0.42
N ASN A 114 14.46 23.17 -0.68
CA ASN A 114 14.78 22.69 -2.02
C ASN A 114 13.86 21.56 -2.50
N GLY A 115 12.88 21.15 -1.68
CA GLY A 115 11.95 20.06 -1.96
C GLY A 115 12.44 18.68 -1.54
N ASP A 116 13.66 18.56 -1.00
CA ASP A 116 14.17 17.28 -0.51
C ASP A 116 13.41 16.85 0.75
N VAL A 117 13.24 15.55 0.93
CA VAL A 117 12.71 14.98 2.16
C VAL A 117 13.85 14.49 3.02
N ALA A 118 13.97 15.04 4.23
CA ALA A 118 14.89 14.56 5.25
C ALA A 118 14.12 13.70 6.25
N LEU A 119 14.44 12.41 6.31
CA LEU A 119 13.94 11.46 7.30
C LEU A 119 14.95 11.34 8.44
N TYR A 120 14.50 11.47 9.67
CA TYR A 120 15.28 11.36 10.89
C TYR A 120 14.84 10.15 11.70
N SER A 121 15.80 9.41 12.25
CA SER A 121 15.53 8.32 13.19
C SER A 121 16.63 8.19 14.24
N ALA A 122 16.30 7.51 15.34
CA ALA A 122 17.24 7.23 16.42
C ALA A 122 18.28 6.17 16.02
N GLU A 123 17.90 5.24 15.14
CA GLU A 123 18.76 4.18 14.62
C GLU A 123 18.55 4.04 13.12
N PRO A 124 19.60 3.70 12.34
CA PRO A 124 19.45 3.41 10.93
C PRO A 124 18.71 2.09 10.72
N PHE A 125 17.88 2.00 9.69
CA PHE A 125 17.11 0.80 9.36
C PHE A 125 16.87 0.66 7.86
N ASP A 126 16.69 -0.57 7.40
CA ASP A 126 16.23 -0.87 6.05
C ASP A 126 14.71 -0.74 5.99
N GLY A 127 14.19 -0.16 4.90
CA GLY A 127 12.79 0.22 4.86
C GLY A 127 12.28 0.76 3.53
N LYS A 128 11.03 1.19 3.55
CA LYS A 128 10.35 1.90 2.46
C LYS A 128 9.75 3.18 2.99
N ILE A 129 9.80 4.22 2.17
CA ILE A 129 9.09 5.48 2.40
C ILE A 129 8.06 5.67 1.32
N VAL A 130 6.87 6.12 1.73
CA VAL A 130 5.76 6.48 0.87
C VAL A 130 5.56 8.00 0.97
N ILE A 131 5.65 8.66 -0.18
CA ILE A 131 5.55 10.10 -0.30
C ILE A 131 4.44 10.41 -1.31
N GLU A 132 3.55 11.31 -0.93
CA GLU A 132 2.41 11.73 -1.73
C GLU A 132 2.47 13.23 -2.02
N LYS A 133 1.78 13.64 -3.09
CA LYS A 133 1.60 15.06 -3.40
C LYS A 133 0.39 15.62 -2.66
N ILE A 134 0.57 16.75 -1.98
CA ILE A 134 -0.50 17.56 -1.35
C ILE A 134 -0.91 18.76 -2.19
#